data_AF-A0A4R5WZ75-F1
#
_entry.id   AF-A0A4R5WZ75-F1
#
_cell.length_a   1.000
_cell.length_b   1.000
_cell.length_c   1.000
_cell.angle_alpha   90.00
_cell.angle_beta   90.00
_cell.angle_gamma   90.00
#
_symmetry.space_group_name_H-M   'P 1'
#
loop_
_entity.id
_entity.type
_entity.pdbx_description
1 polymer ?
#
loop_
_entity_poly.entity_id
_entity_poly.type
_entity_poly.pdbx_seq_one_letter_code
_entity_poly.pdbx_strand_id
1 'polypeptide(L)'
;MPDDVLTRPELIRLDESARQRVSDQIKAKGGFCECCGSADFRVGHALHLGYLFLNEDNDAYMVGLVCRNPDCAKPRTGIVLHEDEFVSRDEGSGATD
;
A
#
# COMPACT_ATOMS: atom_id res chain seq x y z
N MET A 1 -19.56 -15.36 -1.88
CA MET A 1 -20.13 -14.03 -1.59
C MET A 1 -19.07 -13.03 -2.01
N PRO A 2 -19.27 -12.15 -3.00
CA PRO A 2 -18.20 -11.26 -3.38
C PRO A 2 -18.04 -10.25 -2.25
N ASP A 3 -16.82 -10.11 -1.74
CA ASP A 3 -16.36 -9.03 -0.86
C ASP A 3 -16.41 -7.65 -1.57
N ASP A 4 -17.45 -7.38 -2.36
CA ASP A 4 -17.86 -6.05 -2.81
C ASP A 4 -18.61 -5.32 -1.68
N VAL A 5 -18.13 -5.48 -0.46
CA VAL A 5 -18.45 -4.57 0.65
C VAL A 5 -17.69 -3.27 0.35
N LEU A 6 -18.25 -2.48 -0.57
CA LEU A 6 -18.02 -1.05 -0.74
C LEU A 6 -16.54 -0.66 -0.61
N THR A 7 -15.67 -1.18 -1.49
CA THR A 7 -14.36 -0.53 -1.67
C THR A 7 -14.64 0.92 -2.04
N ARG A 8 -14.35 1.83 -1.11
CA ARG A 8 -14.52 3.27 -1.32
C ARG A 8 -13.81 3.62 -2.64
N PRO A 9 -14.42 4.40 -3.55
CA PRO A 9 -13.88 4.63 -4.90
C PRO A 9 -12.46 5.21 -4.93
N GLU A 10 -12.02 5.85 -3.85
CA GLU A 10 -10.67 6.36 -3.61
C GLU A 10 -9.63 5.29 -3.24
N LEU A 11 -10.06 4.06 -2.93
CA LEU A 11 -9.16 2.95 -2.60
C LEU A 11 -8.83 2.16 -3.87
N ILE A 12 -7.55 2.17 -4.21
CA ILE A 12 -7.02 1.45 -5.35
C ILE A 12 -6.70 0.02 -4.95
N ARG A 13 -7.28 -0.94 -5.68
CA ARG A 13 -7.01 -2.36 -5.51
C ARG A 13 -5.62 -2.66 -6.07
N LEU A 14 -4.75 -3.22 -5.22
CA LEU A 14 -3.44 -3.72 -5.63
C LEU A 14 -3.57 -5.17 -6.10
N ASP A 15 -3.05 -5.44 -7.30
CA ASP A 15 -2.86 -6.79 -7.83
C ASP A 15 -1.73 -7.52 -7.07
N GLU A 16 -1.53 -8.80 -7.36
CA GLU A 16 -0.52 -9.59 -6.65
C GLU A 16 0.90 -9.07 -6.90
N SER A 17 1.18 -8.57 -8.11
CA SER A 17 2.49 -8.03 -8.46
C SER A 17 2.81 -6.74 -7.68
N ALA A 18 1.86 -5.82 -7.57
CA ALA A 18 1.99 -4.62 -6.76
C ALA A 18 2.10 -4.95 -5.28
N ARG A 19 1.30 -5.90 -4.75
CA ARG A 19 1.42 -6.34 -3.34
C ARG A 19 2.79 -6.93 -3.03
N GLN A 20 3.37 -7.67 -3.96
CA GLN A 20 4.72 -8.20 -3.81
C GLN A 20 5.74 -7.06 -3.75
N ARG A 21 5.63 -6.07 -4.65
CA ARG A 21 6.51 -4.88 -4.62
C ARG A 21 6.38 -4.07 -3.34
N VAL A 22 5.17 -3.85 -2.84
CA VAL A 22 4.96 -3.21 -1.52
C VAL A 22 5.67 -4.02 -0.42
N SER A 23 5.56 -5.35 -0.45
CA SER A 23 6.22 -6.21 0.52
C SER A 23 7.75 -6.11 0.45
N ASP A 24 8.30 -5.97 -0.76
CA ASP A 24 9.73 -5.77 -0.97
C ASP A 24 10.19 -4.39 -0.48
N GLN A 25 9.37 -3.34 -0.69
CA GLN A 25 9.63 -2.01 -0.15
C GLN A 25 9.61 -1.97 1.38
N ILE A 26 8.70 -2.70 2.03
CA ILE A 26 8.69 -2.84 3.49
C ILE A 26 10.04 -3.41 3.95
N LYS A 27 10.55 -4.46 3.29
CA LYS A 27 11.86 -5.04 3.65
C LYS A 27 13.01 -4.08 3.38
N ALA A 28 13.02 -3.42 2.22
CA ALA A 28 14.08 -2.50 1.81
C ALA A 28 14.19 -1.28 2.74
N LYS A 29 13.06 -0.76 3.21
CA LYS A 29 13.00 0.37 4.16
C LYS A 29 13.14 -0.06 5.62
N GLY A 30 13.33 -1.35 5.89
CA GLY A 30 13.42 -1.89 7.26
C GLY A 30 12.11 -1.73 8.04
N GLY A 31 10.96 -1.87 7.39
CA GLY A 31 9.66 -1.76 8.02
C GLY A 31 9.34 -2.97 8.90
N PHE A 32 9.00 -2.70 10.15
CA PHE A 32 8.56 -3.68 11.13
C PHE A 32 7.31 -3.18 11.86
N CYS A 33 6.52 -4.11 12.37
CA CYS A 33 5.36 -3.77 13.17
C CYS A 33 5.83 -3.13 14.48
N GLU A 34 5.47 -1.86 14.70
CA GLU A 34 5.85 -1.10 15.89
C GLU A 34 5.36 -1.75 17.21
N CYS A 35 4.36 -2.63 17.14
CA CYS A 35 3.80 -3.29 18.31
C CYS A 35 4.51 -4.60 18.68
N CYS A 36 4.93 -5.41 17.70
CA CYS A 36 5.44 -6.77 17.95
C CYS A 36 6.76 -7.10 17.24
N GLY A 37 7.31 -6.18 16.44
CA GLY A 37 8.58 -6.36 15.72
C GLY A 37 8.52 -7.26 14.49
N SER A 38 7.38 -7.90 14.19
CA SER A 38 7.24 -8.74 12.98
C SER A 38 7.34 -7.89 11.70
N ALA A 39 8.01 -8.44 10.68
CA ALA A 39 8.04 -7.88 9.32
C ALA A 39 7.01 -8.55 8.39
N ASP A 40 6.18 -9.48 8.90
CA ASP A 40 5.17 -10.16 8.11
C ASP A 40 3.84 -9.41 8.12
N PHE A 41 3.50 -8.85 6.95
CA PHE A 41 2.29 -8.07 6.72
C PHE A 41 1.46 -8.65 5.58
N ARG A 42 0.14 -8.59 5.73
CA ARG A 42 -0.79 -8.64 4.61
C ARG A 42 -0.97 -7.23 4.06
N VAL A 43 -0.66 -7.07 2.77
CA VAL A 43 -0.85 -5.81 2.04
C VAL A 43 -2.32 -5.65 1.63
N GLY A 44 -2.87 -4.47 1.89
CA GLY A 44 -4.24 -4.09 1.57
C GLY A 44 -4.35 -3.21 0.32
N HIS A 45 -5.31 -2.28 0.33
CA HIS A 45 -5.49 -1.30 -0.73
C HIS A 45 -4.56 -0.09 -0.55
N ALA A 46 -4.34 0.64 -1.64
CA ALA A 46 -3.65 1.92 -1.65
C ALA A 46 -4.65 3.08 -1.66
N LEU A 47 -4.31 4.17 -1.00
CA LEU A 47 -5.03 5.44 -1.02
C LEU A 47 -4.08 6.51 -1.54
N HIS A 48 -4.43 7.16 -2.65
CA HIS A 48 -3.68 8.32 -3.14
C HIS A 48 -3.80 9.46 -2.12
N LEU A 49 -2.68 10.04 -1.70
CA LEU A 49 -2.64 11.11 -0.70
C LEU A 49 -2.76 12.52 -1.30
N GLY A 50 -2.82 12.62 -2.64
CA GLY A 50 -2.77 13.86 -3.40
C GLY A 50 -3.44 15.07 -2.74
N TYR A 51 -2.71 16.20 -2.73
CA TYR A 51 -3.05 17.56 -2.27
C TYR A 51 -3.69 17.73 -0.87
N LEU A 52 -4.01 16.66 -0.14
CA LEU A 52 -4.58 16.77 1.22
C LEU A 52 -3.57 17.36 2.21
N PHE A 53 -2.28 17.29 1.87
CA PHE A 53 -1.20 17.95 2.58
C PHE A 53 -0.40 18.77 1.57
N LEU A 54 -0.32 20.09 1.80
CA LEU A 54 0.34 21.08 0.91
C LEU A 54 1.84 20.80 0.62
N ASN A 55 2.43 19.78 1.25
CA ASN A 55 3.85 19.44 1.19
C ASN A 55 4.12 17.96 0.88
N GLU A 56 3.11 17.14 0.56
CA GLU A 56 3.36 15.75 0.15
C GLU A 56 3.83 15.70 -1.30
N ASP A 57 4.85 14.88 -1.55
CA ASP A 57 5.37 14.64 -2.90
C ASP A 57 4.22 14.20 -3.82
N ASN A 58 4.28 14.66 -5.08
CA ASN A 58 3.35 14.16 -6.09
C ASN A 58 3.40 12.62 -6.12
N ASP A 59 2.27 12.00 -6.45
CA ASP A 59 2.17 10.55 -6.62
C ASP A 59 2.50 9.74 -5.35
N ALA A 60 2.26 10.31 -4.16
CA ALA A 60 2.34 9.62 -2.88
C ALA A 60 1.06 8.84 -2.54
N TYR A 61 1.23 7.61 -2.06
CA TYR A 61 0.17 6.69 -1.70
C TYR A 61 0.38 6.13 -0.31
N MET A 62 -0.68 6.06 0.49
CA MET A 62 -0.70 5.26 1.71
C MET A 62 -1.24 3.86 1.40
N VAL A 63 -0.41 2.85 1.64
CA VAL A 63 -0.82 1.44 1.52
C VAL A 63 -1.13 0.88 2.90
N GLY A 64 -2.35 0.34 3.06
CA GLY A 64 -2.77 -0.28 4.31
C GLY A 64 -2.06 -1.62 4.56
N LEU A 65 -1.57 -1.83 5.77
CA LEU A 65 -0.87 -3.05 6.18
C LEU A 65 -1.57 -3.70 7.39
N VAL A 66 -1.62 -5.03 7.39
CA VAL A 66 -2.10 -5.81 8.53
C VAL A 66 -1.01 -6.80 8.96
N CYS A 67 -0.42 -6.62 10.14
CA CYS A 67 0.50 -7.55 10.74
C CYS A 67 -0.15 -8.93 10.86
N ARG A 68 0.55 -9.99 10.42
CA ARG A 68 0.03 -11.36 10.43
C ARG A 68 0.19 -12.07 11.77
N ASN A 69 0.89 -11.46 12.74
CA ASN A 69 0.99 -12.02 14.09
C ASN A 69 -0.39 -11.94 14.76
N PRO A 70 -1.04 -13.09 15.08
CA PRO A 70 -2.37 -13.11 15.67
C PRO A 70 -2.41 -12.48 17.07
N ASP A 71 -1.28 -12.44 17.77
CA ASP A 71 -1.17 -11.89 19.13
C ASP A 71 -0.80 -10.39 19.12
N CYS A 72 -0.71 -9.76 17.95
CA CYS A 72 -0.37 -8.35 17.84
C CYS A 72 -1.51 -7.47 18.35
N ALA A 73 -1.28 -6.74 19.43
CA ALA A 73 -2.28 -5.84 20.04
C ALA A 73 -2.66 -4.65 19.13
N LYS A 74 -1.82 -4.29 18.16
CA LYS A 74 -2.07 -3.22 17.16
C LYS A 74 -1.71 -3.72 15.75
N PRO A 75 -2.54 -4.57 15.13
CA PRO A 75 -2.16 -5.26 13.91
C PRO A 75 -2.31 -4.41 12.65
N ARG A 76 -2.93 -3.23 12.70
CA ARG A 76 -3.18 -2.39 11.52
C ARG A 76 -2.24 -1.18 11.51
N THR A 77 -1.60 -0.93 10.38
CA THR A 77 -0.73 0.22 10.13
C THR A 77 -0.78 0.59 8.64
N GLY A 78 0.09 1.50 8.19
CA GLY A 78 0.28 1.82 6.78
C GLY A 78 1.73 2.18 6.47
N ILE A 79 2.06 2.13 5.18
CA ILE A 79 3.34 2.63 4.65
C ILE A 79 3.03 3.66 3.57
N VAL A 80 3.77 4.76 3.55
CA VAL A 80 3.72 5.75 2.46
C VAL A 80 4.77 5.37 1.43
N LEU A 81 4.32 5.22 0.18
CA LEU A 81 5.14 4.89 -0.99
C LEU A 81 4.81 5.86 -2.12
N HIS A 82 5.80 6.16 -2.95
CA HIS A 82 5.57 6.79 -4.25
C HIS A 82 5.04 5.73 -5.24
N GLU A 83 4.26 6.16 -6.25
CA GLU A 83 3.62 5.27 -7.23
C GLU A 83 4.59 4.30 -7.90
N ASP A 84 5.72 4.82 -8.36
CA ASP A 84 6.76 4.06 -9.07
C ASP A 84 7.43 2.97 -8.21
N GLU A 85 7.27 3.02 -6.89
CA GLU A 85 7.81 2.02 -5.98
C GLU A 85 7.00 0.72 -6.00
N PHE A 86 5.75 0.74 -6.48
CA PHE A 86 4.86 -0.43 -6.48
C PHE A 86 4.00 -0.62 -7.74
N VAL A 87 4.01 0.33 -8.69
CA VAL A 87 3.37 0.21 -10.01
C VAL A 87 4.40 -0.20 -11.07
N SER A 88 4.01 -1.05 -12.03
CA SER A 88 4.85 -1.41 -13.18
C SER A 88 4.83 -0.28 -14.19
N ARG A 89 6.00 0.19 -14.65
CA ARG A 89 6.09 1.10 -15.79
C ARG A 89 5.55 0.52 -17.12
N ASP A 90 5.26 -0.76 -17.18
CA ASP A 90 4.66 -1.43 -18.34
C ASP A 90 3.13 -1.24 -18.48
N GLU A 91 2.46 -0.62 -17.50
CA GLU A 91 1.00 -0.47 -17.48
C GLU A 91 0.59 1.01 -17.48
N GLY A 92 1.24 1.83 -18.32
CA GLY A 92 1.10 3.29 -18.28
C GLY A 92 1.52 4.02 -19.55
N SER A 93 1.09 3.55 -20.72
CA SER A 93 1.07 4.37 -21.95
C SER A 93 -0.10 4.01 -22.84
N GLY A 94 -1.30 4.26 -22.32
CA GLY A 94 -2.42 4.68 -23.15
C GLY A 94 -2.35 6.19 -23.37
N ALA A 95 -1.34 6.64 -24.11
CA ALA A 95 -1.37 7.98 -24.71
C ALA A 95 -2.42 7.93 -25.84
N THR A 96 -3.61 8.42 -25.57
CA THR A 96 -4.59 8.74 -26.61
C THR A 96 -4.39 10.19 -27.04
N ASP A 97 -3.94 10.32 -28.30
CA ASP A 97 -4.01 11.42 -29.27
C ASP A 97 -3.68 12.87 -28.79
#